data_AF-A0A6H5FSM6-F1
#
_entry.id   AF-A0A6H5FSM6-F1
#
_cell.length_a   1.000
_cell.length_b   1.000
_cell.length_c   1.000
_cell.angle_alpha   90.00
_cell.angle_beta   90.00
_cell.angle_gamma   90.00
#
_symmetry.space_group_name_H-M   'P 1'
#
loop_
_entity.id
_entity.type
_entity.pdbx_description
1 polymer ?
#
loop_
_entity_poly.entity_id
_entity_poly.type
_entity_poly.pdbx_seq_one_letter_code
_entity_poly.pdbx_strand_id
1 'polypeptide(L)'
;GRVRSRGTTQVAELSNALKDATTTNKNNFEKYCSGLNKVNGVEQGKEACLLIAAGLKSVYDIKDNDNRSGIDVFASFKRTMQCVLLNAIADKMEKELPCKEERSVVNGINKAFEKSGEIMTAGEGCKDNPDKCFQCPRFDKYKDCEINTNDTSGTKKEKLYEEIDPKLADNGLTNNTSSLSKSSLIKTI
;
A
#
# COMPACT_ATOMS: atom_id res chain seq x y z
N GLY A 1 5.09 8.97 -22.37
CA GLY A 1 6.31 8.13 -22.53
C GLY A 1 6.91 7.64 -21.22
N ARG A 2 7.48 8.52 -20.37
CA ARG A 2 8.32 8.12 -19.22
C ARG A 2 7.61 7.93 -17.88
N VAL A 3 6.45 8.57 -17.69
CA VAL A 3 5.63 8.44 -16.46
C VAL A 3 4.89 7.10 -16.43
N ARG A 4 4.30 6.69 -17.57
CA ARG A 4 3.57 5.42 -17.73
C ARG A 4 4.44 4.17 -17.48
N SER A 5 5.70 4.17 -17.89
CA SER A 5 6.62 3.02 -17.68
C SER A 5 7.17 2.93 -16.25
N ARG A 6 7.09 4.01 -15.47
CA ARG A 6 7.58 4.04 -14.10
C ARG A 6 6.51 3.60 -13.11
N GLY A 7 5.26 4.02 -13.32
CA GLY A 7 4.11 3.60 -12.50
C GLY A 7 3.94 2.07 -12.41
N THR A 8 4.25 1.34 -13.49
CA THR A 8 4.22 -0.13 -13.50
C THR A 8 5.25 -0.77 -12.57
N THR A 9 6.42 -0.15 -12.37
CA THR A 9 7.45 -0.65 -11.43
C THR A 9 6.99 -0.52 -9.99
N GLN A 10 6.34 0.58 -9.60
CA GLN A 10 5.86 0.77 -8.22
C GLN A 10 4.78 -0.25 -7.85
N VAL A 11 3.92 -0.61 -8.79
CA VAL A 11 2.88 -1.63 -8.55
C VAL A 11 3.51 -3.02 -8.33
N ALA A 12 4.55 -3.37 -9.09
CA ALA A 12 5.26 -4.64 -8.91
C ALA A 12 6.02 -4.70 -7.58
N GLU A 13 6.73 -3.62 -7.20
CA GLU A 13 7.43 -3.50 -5.91
C GLU A 13 6.45 -3.67 -4.74
N LEU A 14 5.34 -2.93 -4.76
CA LEU A 14 4.29 -3.04 -3.74
C LEU A 14 3.68 -4.44 -3.72
N SER A 15 3.40 -5.04 -4.88
CA SER A 15 2.87 -6.41 -4.97
C SER A 15 3.75 -7.44 -4.28
N ASN A 16 5.06 -7.36 -4.49
CA ASN A 16 6.02 -8.28 -3.88
C ASN A 16 6.06 -8.10 -2.36
N ALA A 17 6.09 -6.86 -1.88
CA ALA A 17 6.06 -6.58 -0.44
C ALA A 17 4.80 -7.16 0.24
N LEU A 18 3.64 -7.04 -0.40
CA LEU A 18 2.40 -7.61 0.12
C LEU A 18 2.42 -9.14 0.11
N LYS A 19 2.98 -9.77 -0.93
CA LYS A 19 3.15 -11.24 -0.97
C LYS A 19 4.07 -11.72 0.15
N ASP A 20 5.22 -11.10 0.31
CA ASP A 20 6.22 -11.48 1.32
C ASP A 20 5.68 -11.38 2.75
N ALA A 21 4.79 -10.42 3.02
CA ALA A 21 4.12 -10.26 4.31
C ALA A 21 3.14 -11.40 4.62
N THR A 22 2.55 -12.00 3.59
CA THR A 22 1.60 -13.11 3.72
C THR A 22 2.26 -14.49 3.77
N THR A 23 3.56 -14.58 3.48
CA THR A 23 4.29 -15.87 3.39
C THR A 23 5.44 -15.97 4.39
N THR A 24 6.40 -15.05 4.34
CA THR A 24 7.72 -15.25 4.96
C THR A 24 7.97 -14.30 6.14
N ASN A 25 7.48 -13.06 6.06
CA ASN A 25 7.86 -11.98 6.98
C ASN A 25 6.71 -11.48 7.87
N LYS A 26 5.65 -12.29 8.04
CA LYS A 26 4.46 -11.93 8.84
C LYS A 26 4.82 -11.42 10.25
N ASN A 27 5.78 -12.09 10.90
CA ASN A 27 6.21 -11.79 12.28
C ASN A 27 6.82 -10.39 12.43
N ASN A 28 7.41 -9.83 11.37
CA ASN A 28 8.05 -8.51 11.42
C ASN A 28 7.02 -7.38 11.65
N PHE A 29 5.76 -7.65 11.33
CA PHE A 29 4.67 -6.67 11.39
C PHE A 29 3.73 -6.88 12.58
N GLU A 30 3.82 -7.99 13.30
CA GLU A 30 2.90 -8.32 14.40
C GLU A 30 2.87 -7.26 15.50
N LYS A 31 4.01 -6.64 15.79
CA LYS A 31 4.10 -5.55 16.78
C LYS A 31 3.19 -4.35 16.43
N TYR A 32 3.01 -4.06 15.14
CA TYR A 32 2.13 -2.98 14.66
C TYR A 32 0.65 -3.38 14.66
N CYS A 33 0.38 -4.69 14.76
CA CYS A 33 -0.96 -5.26 14.67
C CYS A 33 -1.45 -5.87 15.98
N SER A 34 -0.88 -5.45 17.10
CA SER A 34 -1.28 -5.86 18.44
C SER A 34 -2.45 -5.03 18.99
N GLY A 35 -3.25 -5.64 19.86
CA GLY A 35 -4.35 -4.93 20.53
C GLY A 35 -5.60 -4.76 19.65
N LEU A 36 -5.76 -5.64 18.66
CA LEU A 36 -7.01 -5.78 17.92
C LEU A 36 -8.06 -6.53 18.76
N ASN A 37 -9.34 -6.30 18.47
CA ASN A 37 -10.43 -6.97 19.16
C ASN A 37 -10.34 -8.49 18.98
N LYS A 38 -10.59 -9.25 20.05
CA LYS A 38 -10.57 -10.71 20.02
C LYS A 38 -11.98 -11.27 20.02
N VAL A 39 -12.23 -12.22 19.12
CA VAL A 39 -13.44 -13.06 19.11
C VAL A 39 -12.96 -14.50 19.27
N ASN A 40 -13.46 -15.21 20.30
CA ASN A 40 -13.02 -16.57 20.66
C ASN A 40 -11.50 -16.69 20.82
N GLY A 41 -10.85 -15.66 21.38
CA GLY A 41 -9.40 -15.63 21.58
C GLY A 41 -8.57 -15.25 20.34
N VAL A 42 -9.20 -15.06 19.18
CA VAL A 42 -8.54 -14.72 17.91
C VAL A 42 -8.69 -13.24 17.60
N GLU A 43 -7.57 -12.55 17.38
CA GLU A 43 -7.52 -11.14 16.94
C GLU A 43 -8.16 -10.97 15.56
N GLN A 44 -9.27 -10.25 15.50
CA GLN A 44 -9.98 -9.93 14.27
C GLN A 44 -9.29 -8.78 13.53
N GLY A 45 -9.27 -8.81 12.20
CA GLY A 45 -8.61 -7.80 11.37
C GLY A 45 -7.08 -7.93 11.29
N LYS A 46 -6.49 -8.93 11.95
CA LYS A 46 -5.02 -9.09 12.02
C LYS A 46 -4.38 -9.22 10.64
N GLU A 47 -4.98 -9.99 9.74
CA GLU A 47 -4.46 -10.19 8.38
C GLU A 47 -4.48 -8.89 7.56
N ALA A 48 -5.57 -8.14 7.63
CA ALA A 48 -5.68 -6.85 6.97
C ALA A 48 -4.62 -5.86 7.51
N CYS A 49 -4.43 -5.85 8.83
CA CYS A 49 -3.39 -5.01 9.45
C CYS A 49 -1.99 -5.39 8.96
N LEU A 50 -1.64 -6.68 8.96
CA LEU A 50 -0.30 -7.13 8.57
C LEU A 50 0.00 -6.80 7.10
N LEU A 51 -1.00 -6.94 6.23
CA LEU A 51 -0.88 -6.60 4.81
C LEU A 51 -0.63 -5.09 4.63
N ILE A 52 -1.44 -4.23 5.27
CA ILE A 52 -1.26 -2.78 5.18
C ILE A 52 0.04 -2.33 5.83
N ALA A 53 0.43 -2.90 6.97
CA ALA A 53 1.68 -2.58 7.65
C ALA A 53 2.90 -2.92 6.79
N ALA A 54 2.86 -4.02 6.04
CA ALA A 54 3.91 -4.36 5.09
C ALA A 54 3.94 -3.43 3.88
N GLY A 55 2.77 -3.03 3.36
CA GLY A 55 2.69 -2.02 2.31
C GLY A 55 3.29 -0.68 2.76
N LEU A 56 2.97 -0.24 3.99
CA LEU A 56 3.56 0.96 4.59
C LEU A 56 5.09 0.81 4.72
N LYS A 57 5.58 -0.34 5.18
CA LYS A 57 7.02 -0.60 5.27
C LYS A 57 7.70 -0.50 3.89
N SER A 58 7.09 -1.06 2.84
CA SER A 58 7.59 -0.93 1.45
C SER A 58 7.71 0.53 1.02
N VAL A 59 6.72 1.37 1.35
CA VAL A 59 6.77 2.82 1.08
C VAL A 59 8.00 3.43 1.75
N TYR A 60 8.25 3.11 3.02
CA TYR A 60 9.33 3.71 3.80
C TYR A 60 10.71 3.09 3.57
N ASP A 61 10.78 1.94 2.91
CA ASP A 61 12.03 1.28 2.52
C ASP A 61 12.60 1.80 1.20
N ILE A 62 11.85 2.62 0.47
CA ILE A 62 12.38 3.34 -0.68
C ILE A 62 13.51 4.25 -0.20
N LYS A 63 14.75 3.94 -0.58
CA LYS A 63 15.94 4.74 -0.28
C LYS A 63 16.10 5.90 -1.25
N ASP A 64 16.63 7.00 -0.74
CA ASP A 64 17.21 8.03 -1.60
C ASP A 64 18.47 7.45 -2.25
N ASN A 65 18.64 7.53 -3.57
CA ASN A 65 19.92 7.09 -4.15
C ASN A 65 20.94 8.24 -3.99
N ASP A 66 22.14 7.88 -3.55
CA ASP A 66 23.29 8.74 -3.21
C ASP A 66 23.27 10.15 -3.83
N ASN A 67 23.16 11.16 -2.96
CA ASN A 67 23.73 12.52 -2.99
C ASN A 67 23.89 13.28 -4.33
N ARG A 68 23.16 12.94 -5.39
CA ARG A 68 23.08 13.74 -6.62
C ARG A 68 21.79 14.55 -6.62
N SER A 69 21.93 15.86 -6.76
CA SER A 69 20.82 16.80 -6.84
C SER A 69 19.79 16.37 -7.90
N GLY A 70 18.52 16.27 -7.49
CA GLY A 70 17.40 15.83 -8.34
C GLY A 70 16.96 14.37 -8.19
N ILE A 71 17.75 13.50 -7.55
CA ILE A 71 17.36 12.10 -7.30
C ILE A 71 16.42 11.95 -6.08
N ASP A 72 16.50 12.86 -5.12
CA ASP A 72 15.62 12.92 -3.94
C ASP A 72 14.14 13.08 -4.32
N VAL A 73 13.87 13.94 -5.32
CA VAL A 73 12.52 14.14 -5.89
C VAL A 73 11.95 12.82 -6.43
N PHE A 74 12.79 11.94 -6.95
CA PHE A 74 12.35 10.66 -7.49
C PHE A 74 11.99 9.65 -6.39
N ALA A 75 12.75 9.61 -5.29
CA ALA A 75 12.42 8.77 -4.15
C ALA A 75 11.11 9.25 -3.49
N SER A 76 10.98 10.55 -3.26
CA SER A 76 9.74 11.17 -2.75
C SER A 76 8.54 10.86 -3.66
N PHE A 77 8.68 11.00 -4.98
CA PHE A 77 7.62 10.63 -5.93
C PHE A 77 7.23 9.15 -5.85
N LYS A 78 8.21 8.24 -5.74
CA LYS A 78 7.93 6.80 -5.58
C LYS A 78 7.17 6.51 -4.29
N ARG A 79 7.56 7.13 -3.17
CA ARG A 79 6.87 6.99 -1.88
C ARG A 79 5.42 7.45 -2.00
N THR A 80 5.19 8.61 -2.62
CA THR A 80 3.84 9.13 -2.88
C THR A 80 3.02 8.17 -3.73
N MET A 81 3.58 7.68 -4.83
CA MET A 81 2.85 6.75 -5.70
C MET A 81 2.53 5.42 -4.99
N GLN A 82 3.48 4.82 -4.27
CA GLN A 82 3.20 3.60 -3.50
C GLN A 82 2.17 3.84 -2.39
N CYS A 83 2.18 5.00 -1.72
CA CYS A 83 1.17 5.35 -0.72
C CYS A 83 -0.25 5.48 -1.32
N VAL A 84 -0.36 6.08 -2.51
CA VAL A 84 -1.64 6.14 -3.24
C VAL A 84 -2.12 4.74 -3.64
N LEU A 85 -1.23 3.92 -4.19
CA LEU A 85 -1.55 2.53 -4.56
C LEU A 85 -2.01 1.72 -3.33
N LEU A 86 -1.34 1.89 -2.18
CA LEU A 86 -1.71 1.22 -0.93
C LEU A 86 -3.10 1.66 -0.43
N ASN A 87 -3.43 2.94 -0.53
CA ASN A 87 -4.77 3.44 -0.18
C ASN A 87 -5.85 2.89 -1.13
N ALA A 88 -5.57 2.74 -2.42
CA ALA A 88 -6.48 2.10 -3.36
C ALA A 88 -6.72 0.61 -3.03
N ILE A 89 -5.69 -0.10 -2.57
CA ILE A 89 -5.81 -1.49 -2.08
C ILE A 89 -6.66 -1.53 -0.81
N ALA A 90 -6.40 -0.64 0.15
CA ALA A 90 -7.18 -0.54 1.39
C ALA A 90 -8.67 -0.29 1.11
N ASP A 91 -8.97 0.63 0.18
CA ASP A 91 -10.32 0.90 -0.31
C ASP A 91 -11.02 -0.34 -0.88
N LYS A 92 -10.29 -1.14 -1.66
CA LYS A 92 -10.83 -2.37 -2.23
C LYS A 92 -11.02 -3.46 -1.20
N MET A 93 -10.10 -3.61 -0.24
CA MET A 93 -10.28 -4.52 0.90
C MET A 93 -11.53 -4.15 1.70
N GLU A 94 -11.78 -2.86 1.91
CA GLU A 94 -12.95 -2.34 2.62
C GLU A 94 -14.25 -2.47 1.82
N LYS A 95 -14.20 -2.44 0.48
CA LYS A 95 -15.41 -2.45 -0.36
C LYS A 95 -15.77 -3.83 -0.88
N GLU A 96 -14.78 -4.60 -1.32
CA GLU A 96 -14.95 -5.76 -2.19
C GLU A 96 -14.56 -7.11 -1.52
N LEU A 97 -13.89 -7.08 -0.35
CA LEU A 97 -13.43 -8.31 0.30
C LEU A 97 -14.61 -9.11 0.88
N PRO A 98 -14.75 -10.41 0.57
CA PRO A 98 -15.79 -11.25 1.15
C PRO A 98 -15.63 -11.39 2.68
N CYS A 99 -16.75 -11.37 3.40
CA CYS A 99 -16.78 -11.47 4.86
C CYS A 99 -15.95 -10.38 5.58
N LYS A 100 -15.86 -9.18 5.00
CA LYS A 100 -15.02 -8.09 5.52
C LYS A 100 -15.45 -7.60 6.89
N GLU A 101 -16.75 -7.63 7.19
CA GLU A 101 -17.32 -7.29 8.48
C GLU A 101 -16.92 -8.33 9.54
N GLU A 102 -17.15 -9.62 9.24
CA GLU A 102 -16.81 -10.72 10.13
C GLU A 102 -15.30 -10.78 10.40
N ARG A 103 -14.49 -10.42 9.41
CA ARG A 103 -13.03 -10.38 9.51
C ARG A 103 -12.49 -9.08 10.07
N SER A 104 -13.34 -8.12 10.42
CA SER A 104 -12.95 -6.80 10.93
C SER A 104 -11.88 -6.12 10.07
N VAL A 105 -12.02 -6.19 8.74
CA VAL A 105 -11.03 -5.68 7.78
C VAL A 105 -10.75 -4.20 8.00
N VAL A 106 -11.80 -3.40 8.20
CA VAL A 106 -11.69 -1.95 8.47
C VAL A 106 -10.85 -1.68 9.73
N ASN A 107 -11.07 -2.44 10.81
CA ASN A 107 -10.29 -2.27 12.04
C ASN A 107 -8.82 -2.59 11.80
N GLY A 108 -8.53 -3.65 11.04
CA GLY A 108 -7.17 -4.01 10.67
C GLY A 108 -6.46 -2.93 9.84
N ILE A 109 -7.14 -2.41 8.81
CA ILE A 109 -6.65 -1.32 7.97
C ILE A 109 -6.33 -0.09 8.82
N ASN A 110 -7.30 0.36 9.63
CA ASN A 110 -7.15 1.54 10.48
C ASN A 110 -5.98 1.36 11.45
N LYS A 111 -5.87 0.20 12.08
CA LYS A 111 -4.78 -0.11 13.01
C LYS A 111 -3.40 0.04 12.37
N ALA A 112 -3.22 -0.47 11.15
CA ALA A 112 -1.95 -0.34 10.46
C ALA A 112 -1.62 1.12 10.11
N PHE A 113 -2.60 1.90 9.63
CA PHE A 113 -2.39 3.32 9.33
C PHE A 113 -2.18 4.19 10.58
N GLU A 114 -2.78 3.86 11.72
CA GLU A 114 -2.46 4.49 13.02
C GLU A 114 -0.98 4.30 13.37
N LYS A 115 -0.42 3.14 13.03
CA LYS A 115 1.01 2.81 13.24
C LYS A 115 1.93 3.33 12.13
N SER A 116 1.41 4.07 11.15
CA SER A 116 2.19 4.54 10.00
C SER A 116 3.43 5.34 10.40
N GLY A 117 3.36 6.20 11.42
CA GLY A 117 4.52 6.93 11.95
C GLY A 117 5.59 6.02 12.57
N GLU A 118 5.18 4.98 13.32
CA GLU A 118 6.12 3.99 13.91
C GLU A 118 6.74 3.10 12.82
N ILE A 119 5.99 2.77 11.77
CA ILE A 119 6.51 2.00 10.64
C ILE A 119 7.48 2.85 9.82
N MET A 120 7.22 4.16 9.68
CA MET A 120 8.11 5.11 8.99
C MET A 120 9.48 5.18 9.63
N THR A 121 9.56 5.31 10.96
CA THR A 121 10.85 5.37 11.67
C THR A 121 11.63 4.05 11.61
N ALA A 122 10.94 2.94 11.33
CA ALA A 122 11.55 1.63 11.11
C ALA A 122 11.91 1.35 9.63
N GLY A 123 11.52 2.22 8.70
CA GLY A 123 11.79 2.07 7.27
C GLY A 123 13.23 2.43 6.91
N GLU A 124 13.90 1.61 6.11
CA GLU A 124 15.33 1.80 5.79
C GLU A 124 15.59 3.10 5.01
N GLY A 125 14.61 3.57 4.24
CA GLY A 125 14.69 4.81 3.49
C GLY A 125 14.40 6.07 4.30
N CYS A 126 13.84 5.92 5.50
CA CYS A 126 13.39 7.03 6.35
C CYS A 126 14.09 7.09 7.71
N LYS A 127 14.69 5.99 8.17
CA LYS A 127 15.31 5.85 9.49
C LYS A 127 16.40 6.91 9.75
N ASP A 128 17.26 7.16 8.77
CA ASP A 128 18.40 8.06 8.92
C ASP A 128 18.10 9.50 8.49
N ASN A 129 16.97 9.73 7.80
CA ASN A 129 16.54 11.04 7.30
C ASN A 129 15.02 11.21 7.42
N PRO A 130 14.46 11.25 8.64
CA PRO A 130 13.00 11.33 8.83
C PRO A 130 12.39 12.59 8.20
N ASP A 131 13.14 13.69 8.13
CA ASP A 131 12.71 14.96 7.54
C ASP A 131 12.45 14.88 6.01
N LYS A 132 12.97 13.83 5.36
CA LYS A 132 12.76 13.58 3.92
C LYS A 132 11.62 12.62 3.64
N CYS A 133 10.99 12.10 4.68
CA CYS A 133 9.84 11.24 4.59
C CYS A 133 8.59 11.97 5.08
N PHE A 134 7.45 11.48 4.62
CA PHE A 134 6.15 11.93 5.08
C PHE A 134 5.37 10.71 5.54
N GLN A 135 4.55 10.89 6.57
CA GLN A 135 3.64 9.84 6.98
C GLN A 135 2.61 9.61 5.86
N CYS A 136 2.50 8.38 5.36
CA CYS A 136 1.43 7.93 4.47
C CYS A 136 0.15 7.74 5.30
N PRO A 137 -0.86 8.64 5.18
CA PRO A 137 -2.08 8.52 5.95
C PRO A 137 -3.07 7.59 5.23
N ARG A 138 -4.09 7.14 5.97
CA ARG A 138 -5.30 6.58 5.36
C ARG A 138 -6.10 7.72 4.75
N PHE A 139 -6.45 7.59 3.47
CA PHE A 139 -7.39 8.47 2.77
C PHE A 139 -8.12 7.71 1.67
N ASP A 140 -9.39 8.02 1.46
CA ASP A 140 -10.29 7.42 0.47
C ASP A 140 -10.48 8.30 -0.78
N LYS A 141 -10.05 9.56 -0.71
CA LYS A 141 -10.23 10.58 -1.76
C LYS A 141 -9.31 10.44 -2.98
N TYR A 142 -8.53 9.36 -3.09
CA TYR A 142 -7.66 9.18 -4.25
C TYR A 142 -8.44 9.10 -5.58
N LYS A 143 -9.71 8.67 -5.52
CA LYS A 143 -10.62 8.62 -6.67
C LYS A 143 -11.02 10.00 -7.17
N ASP A 144 -11.01 10.99 -6.29
CA ASP A 144 -11.37 12.36 -6.64
C ASP A 144 -10.17 13.14 -7.19
N CYS A 145 -8.94 12.65 -6.95
CA CYS A 145 -7.72 13.27 -7.44
C CYS A 145 -7.71 13.33 -8.97
N GLU A 146 -7.45 14.52 -9.50
CA GLU A 146 -7.24 14.75 -10.93
C GLU A 146 -5.76 14.86 -11.22
N ILE A 147 -5.35 14.27 -12.33
CA ILE A 147 -4.01 14.39 -12.88
C ILE A 147 -4.06 15.01 -14.27
N ASN A 148 -3.02 15.76 -14.60
CA ASN A 148 -2.79 16.21 -15.96
C ASN A 148 -1.92 15.16 -16.66
N THR A 149 -2.45 14.54 -17.70
CA THR A 149 -1.71 13.65 -18.58
C THR A 149 -1.41 14.39 -19.88
N ASN A 150 -0.20 14.18 -20.41
CA ASN A 150 0.20 14.76 -21.70
C ASN A 150 0.23 13.65 -22.74
N ASP A 151 -0.51 13.84 -23.83
CA ASP A 151 -0.46 13.00 -25.02
C ASP A 151 -0.10 13.83 -26.26
N THR A 152 -0.13 13.21 -27.44
CA THR A 152 0.15 13.87 -28.73
C THR A 152 -0.88 14.95 -29.10
N SER A 153 -2.03 15.00 -28.42
CA SER A 153 -3.14 15.92 -28.67
C SER A 153 -3.23 17.05 -27.64
N GLY A 154 -2.43 17.02 -26.57
CA GLY A 154 -2.30 18.11 -25.59
C GLY A 154 -2.27 17.62 -24.14
N THR A 155 -2.54 18.54 -23.20
CA THR A 155 -2.72 18.22 -21.79
C THR A 155 -4.19 17.92 -21.52
N LYS A 156 -4.48 16.71 -21.00
CA LYS A 156 -5.82 16.28 -20.61
C LYS A 156 -5.90 16.14 -19.08
N LYS A 157 -7.02 16.54 -18.50
CA LYS A 157 -7.36 16.22 -17.11
C LYS A 157 -8.04 14.87 -17.05
N GLU A 158 -7.50 13.97 -16.24
CA GLU A 158 -8.03 12.61 -16.06
C GLU A 158 -8.14 12.31 -14.57
N LYS A 159 -9.08 11.42 -14.22
CA LYS A 159 -9.19 10.98 -12.83
C LYS A 159 -8.09 9.96 -12.54
N LEU A 160 -7.43 10.12 -11.41
CA LEU A 160 -6.27 9.30 -11.03
C LEU A 160 -6.63 7.80 -10.95
N TYR A 161 -7.83 7.45 -10.50
CA TYR A 161 -8.25 6.05 -10.42
C TYR A 161 -8.31 5.36 -11.79
N GLU A 162 -8.58 6.10 -12.87
CA GLU A 162 -8.66 5.55 -14.24
C GLU A 162 -7.30 5.00 -14.72
N GLU A 163 -6.20 5.53 -14.17
CA GLU A 163 -4.85 5.03 -14.45
C GLU A 163 -4.36 4.02 -13.40
N ILE A 164 -4.83 4.11 -12.16
CA ILE A 164 -4.37 3.25 -11.05
C ILE A 164 -5.10 1.90 -11.04
N ASP A 165 -6.43 1.91 -11.09
CA ASP A 165 -7.24 0.70 -10.89
C ASP A 165 -6.92 -0.39 -11.94
N PRO A 166 -6.73 -0.09 -13.24
CA PRO A 166 -6.31 -1.10 -14.21
C PRO A 166 -4.94 -1.70 -13.90
N LYS A 167 -3.97 -0.89 -13.47
CA LYS A 167 -2.62 -1.39 -13.15
C LYS A 167 -2.64 -2.31 -11.94
N LEU A 168 -3.48 -2.03 -10.94
CA LEU A 168 -3.68 -2.91 -9.80
C LEU A 168 -4.32 -4.24 -10.21
N ALA A 169 -5.27 -4.21 -11.14
CA ALA A 169 -5.90 -5.41 -11.70
C ALA A 169 -4.89 -6.28 -12.46
N ASP A 170 -4.12 -5.68 -13.38
CA ASP A 170 -3.12 -6.38 -14.20
C ASP A 170 -2.05 -7.08 -13.36
N ASN A 171 -1.67 -6.50 -12.22
CA ASN A 171 -0.67 -7.07 -11.30
C ASN A 171 -1.27 -8.04 -10.27
N GLY A 172 -2.55 -8.37 -10.40
CA GLY A 172 -3.23 -9.28 -9.49
C GLY A 172 -3.26 -8.76 -8.06
N LEU A 173 -3.42 -7.46 -7.85
CA LEU A 173 -3.61 -6.88 -6.51
C LEU A 173 -5.07 -6.76 -6.13
N THR A 174 -5.95 -6.73 -7.13
CA THR A 174 -7.37 -6.39 -6.94
C THR A 174 -8.32 -7.33 -7.65
N ASN A 175 -7.81 -8.33 -8.37
CA ASN A 175 -8.66 -9.35 -8.98
C ASN A 175 -9.04 -10.39 -7.93
N ASN A 176 -10.33 -10.78 -7.89
CA ASN A 176 -10.87 -11.83 -7.01
C ASN A 176 -10.13 -13.18 -7.16
N THR A 177 -9.37 -13.37 -8.23
CA THR A 177 -8.59 -14.57 -8.55
C THR A 177 -7.10 -14.48 -8.14
N SER A 178 -6.65 -13.39 -7.55
CA SER A 178 -5.23 -13.12 -7.24
C SER A 178 -4.67 -13.95 -6.07
N SER A 179 -3.34 -14.07 -6.00
CA SER A 179 -2.70 -14.75 -4.87
C SER A 179 -2.87 -13.99 -3.55
N LEU A 180 -3.15 -12.68 -3.54
CA LEU A 180 -3.42 -11.96 -2.29
C LEU A 180 -4.77 -12.35 -1.67
N SER A 181 -5.79 -12.63 -2.49
CA SER A 181 -7.04 -13.24 -2.02
C SER A 181 -6.87 -14.74 -1.71
N LYS A 182 -6.11 -15.47 -2.54
CA LYS A 182 -5.95 -16.94 -2.41
C LYS A 182 -4.87 -17.42 -1.41
N SER A 183 -3.87 -16.60 -1.06
CA SER A 183 -2.67 -17.02 -0.30
C SER A 183 -2.69 -16.66 1.20
N SER A 184 -3.67 -15.89 1.68
CA SER A 184 -3.79 -15.69 3.13
C SER A 184 -5.21 -15.44 3.58
N LEU A 185 -6.01 -14.70 2.82
CA LEU A 185 -7.35 -14.35 3.29
C LEU A 185 -8.33 -15.54 3.21
N ILE A 186 -8.23 -16.46 2.26
CA ILE A 186 -9.27 -17.51 2.06
C ILE A 186 -8.93 -18.85 2.73
N LYS A 187 -7.72 -19.05 3.27
CA LYS A 187 -7.22 -20.40 3.64
C LYS A 187 -7.23 -20.76 5.13
N THR A 188 -7.89 -19.98 5.99
CA THR A 188 -8.10 -20.38 7.40
C THR A 188 -9.59 -20.39 7.73
N ILE A 189 -10.25 -21.44 7.25
CA ILE A 189 -11.25 -22.23 7.99
C ILE A 189 -10.82 -23.69 7.85
#